data_AF-A0A1I3Q0X4-F1
#
_entry.id   AF-A0A1I3Q0X4-F1
#
_cell.length_a   1.000
_cell.length_b   1.000
_cell.length_c   1.000
_cell.angle_alpha   90.00
_cell.angle_beta   90.00
_cell.angle_gamma   90.00
#
_symmetry.space_group_name_H-M   'P 1'
#
loop_
_entity.id
_entity.type
_entity.pdbx_description
1 polymer ?
#
loop_
_entity_poly.entity_id
_entity_poly.type
_entity_poly.pdbx_seq_one_letter_code
_entity_poly.pdbx_strand_id
1 'polypeptide(L)'
;MFNDGISPLIVTILMAQSLFFAGWVVASVGILWAILRRARSGGDAIPGTGAQVSAVQSYMRDPETRFRRWVWLGLTFGLLGIAFGFGVLIRSV
;
A
#
# COMPACT_ATOMS: atom_id res chain seq x y z
N MET A 1 35.93 -17.11 -11.32
CA MET A 1 35.51 -17.50 -9.97
C MET A 1 34.46 -16.48 -9.54
N PHE A 2 33.22 -16.67 -9.96
CA PHE A 2 32.16 -15.70 -9.73
C PHE A 2 31.34 -16.13 -8.51
N ASN A 3 31.15 -15.17 -7.60
CA ASN A 3 29.87 -14.88 -6.93
C ASN A 3 29.66 -15.31 -5.46
N ASP A 4 30.44 -14.76 -4.51
CA ASP A 4 30.17 -14.87 -3.06
C ASP A 4 29.67 -13.54 -2.43
N GLY A 5 28.90 -12.73 -3.19
CA GLY A 5 28.54 -11.38 -2.75
C GLY A 5 27.22 -11.24 -1.99
N ILE A 6 26.23 -12.12 -2.24
CA ILE A 6 24.87 -11.96 -1.70
C ILE A 6 24.37 -13.31 -1.18
N SER A 7 24.15 -13.38 0.13
CA SER A 7 23.57 -14.55 0.80
C SER A 7 22.20 -14.88 0.19
N PRO A 8 21.87 -16.17 -0.06
CA PRO A 8 20.55 -16.58 -0.56
C PRO A 8 19.38 -16.10 0.32
N LEU A 9 19.65 -15.88 1.62
CA LEU A 9 18.71 -15.27 2.55
C LEU A 9 18.40 -13.81 2.19
N ILE A 10 19.40 -13.02 1.80
CA ILE A 10 19.23 -11.63 1.36
C ILE A 10 18.40 -11.57 0.08
N VAL A 11 18.68 -12.45 -0.89
CA VAL A 11 17.90 -12.54 -2.14
C VAL A 11 16.43 -12.84 -1.84
N THR A 12 16.17 -13.78 -0.92
CA THR A 12 14.81 -14.16 -0.52
C THR A 12 14.07 -12.99 0.12
N ILE A 13 14.72 -12.23 1.00
CA ILE A 13 14.14 -11.04 1.63
C ILE A 13 13.82 -9.96 0.59
N LEU A 14 14.74 -9.71 -0.35
CA LEU A 14 14.53 -8.72 -1.42
C LEU A 14 13.38 -9.12 -2.35
N MET A 15 13.26 -10.40 -2.68
CA MET A 15 12.12 -10.91 -3.46
C MET A 15 10.80 -10.73 -2.71
N ALA A 16 10.75 -11.09 -1.43
CA ALA A 16 9.57 -10.88 -0.59
C ALA A 16 9.20 -9.39 -0.52
N GLN A 17 10.18 -8.51 -0.26
CA GLN A 17 9.98 -7.06 -0.24
C GLN A 17 9.42 -6.53 -1.56
N SER A 18 9.94 -7.03 -2.69
CA SER A 18 9.48 -6.63 -4.03
C SER A 18 8.02 -7.04 -4.26
N LEU A 19 7.62 -8.25 -3.84
CA LEU A 19 6.24 -8.72 -3.93
C LEU A 19 5.29 -7.89 -3.05
N PHE A 20 5.68 -7.61 -1.81
CA PHE A 20 4.91 -6.76 -0.90
C PHE A 20 4.78 -5.34 -1.46
N PHE A 21 5.86 -4.79 -2.02
CA PHE A 21 5.84 -3.46 -2.63
C PHE A 21 4.95 -3.41 -3.87
N ALA A 22 5.04 -4.39 -4.77
CA ALA A 22 4.18 -4.48 -5.94
C ALA A 22 2.69 -4.57 -5.55
N GLY A 23 2.36 -5.42 -4.57
CA GLY A 23 0.99 -5.51 -4.03
C GLY A 23 0.53 -4.19 -3.42
N TRP A 24 1.40 -3.50 -2.69
CA TRP A 24 1.10 -2.21 -2.08
C TRP A 24 0.83 -1.12 -3.12
N VAL A 25 1.62 -1.07 -4.20
CA VAL A 25 1.42 -0.14 -5.32
C VAL A 25 0.07 -0.38 -6.00
N VAL A 26 -0.26 -1.63 -6.32
CA VAL A 26 -1.54 -1.99 -6.94
C VAL A 26 -2.72 -1.60 -6.03
N ALA A 27 -2.63 -1.88 -4.74
CA ALA A 27 -3.65 -1.48 -3.77
C ALA A 27 -3.81 0.05 -3.72
N SER A 28 -2.70 0.78 -3.70
CA SER A 28 -2.69 2.26 -3.66
C SER A 28 -3.31 2.88 -4.91
N VAL A 29 -2.92 2.39 -6.10
CA VAL A 29 -3.52 2.82 -7.38
C VAL A 29 -5.01 2.51 -7.41
N GLY A 30 -5.42 1.33 -6.93
CA GLY A 30 -6.83 0.94 -6.85
C GLY A 30 -7.66 1.85 -5.94
N ILE A 31 -7.10 2.29 -4.81
CA ILE A 31 -7.72 3.27 -3.91
C ILE A 31 -7.84 4.63 -4.60
N LEU A 32 -6.74 5.12 -5.19
CA LEU A 32 -6.72 6.40 -5.91
C LEU A 32 -7.75 6.43 -7.04
N TRP A 33 -7.81 5.36 -7.82
CA TRP A 33 -8.76 5.24 -8.93
C TRP A 33 -10.21 5.23 -8.45
N ALA A 34 -10.50 4.53 -7.35
CA ALA A 34 -11.83 4.51 -6.75
C ALA A 34 -12.28 5.89 -6.25
N ILE A 35 -11.37 6.65 -5.62
CA ILE A 35 -11.63 8.03 -5.21
C ILE A 35 -11.84 8.93 -6.44
N LEU A 36 -10.99 8.81 -7.46
CA LEU A 36 -11.08 9.61 -8.68
C LEU A 36 -12.39 9.35 -9.45
N ARG A 37 -12.81 8.09 -9.56
CA ARG A 37 -14.08 7.72 -10.19
C ARG A 37 -15.26 8.35 -9.46
N ARG A 38 -15.25 8.36 -8.12
CA ARG A 38 -16.30 8.99 -7.28
C ARG A 38 -16.32 10.51 -7.40
N ALA A 39 -15.14 11.14 -7.43
CA ALA A 39 -15.02 12.57 -7.63
C ALA A 39 -15.59 13.00 -8.99
N ARG A 40 -15.40 12.19 -10.04
CA ARG A 40 -15.98 12.44 -11.38
C ARG A 40 -17.47 12.15 -11.47
N SER A 41 -17.99 11.18 -10.72
CA SER A 41 -19.41 10.81 -10.80
C SER A 41 -20.35 11.78 -10.08
N GLY A 42 -19.84 12.77 -9.33
CA GLY A 42 -20.60 13.92 -8.81
C GLY A 42 -21.76 13.62 -7.84
N GLY A 43 -22.03 12.34 -7.53
CA GLY A 43 -23.31 11.91 -6.95
C GLY A 43 -23.60 12.37 -5.52
N ASP A 44 -22.58 12.63 -4.70
CA ASP A 44 -22.75 12.90 -3.26
C ASP A 44 -21.96 14.13 -2.80
N ALA A 45 -22.00 15.23 -3.57
CA ALA A 45 -21.38 16.48 -3.17
C ALA A 45 -22.09 17.03 -1.92
N ILE A 46 -21.46 16.92 -0.75
CA ILE A 46 -21.95 17.54 0.49
C ILE A 46 -21.78 19.06 0.33
N PRO A 47 -22.87 19.86 0.41
CA PRO A 47 -22.78 21.32 0.27
C PRO A 47 -21.80 21.89 1.28
N GLY A 48 -20.79 22.63 0.81
CA GLY A 48 -19.79 23.31 1.65
C GLY A 48 -18.46 22.57 1.89
N THR A 49 -18.30 21.34 1.37
CA THR A 49 -16.97 20.68 1.32
C THR A 49 -16.47 20.59 -0.11
N GLY A 50 -15.17 20.82 -0.33
CA GLY A 50 -14.57 20.68 -1.66
C GLY A 50 -14.82 19.27 -2.22
N ALA A 51 -15.06 19.15 -3.54
CA ALA A 51 -15.43 17.90 -4.21
C ALA A 51 -14.48 16.72 -3.90
N GLN A 52 -13.21 17.02 -3.61
CA GLN A 52 -12.20 16.05 -3.21
C GLN A 52 -12.47 15.45 -1.82
N VAL A 53 -12.88 16.26 -0.86
CA VAL A 53 -13.13 15.83 0.54
C VAL A 53 -14.40 14.98 0.62
N SER A 54 -15.46 15.37 -0.10
CA SER A 54 -16.69 14.57 -0.21
C SER A 54 -16.41 13.19 -0.84
N ALA A 55 -15.59 13.14 -1.91
CA ALA A 55 -15.24 11.87 -2.56
C ALA A 55 -14.47 10.92 -1.63
N VAL A 56 -13.53 11.44 -0.83
CA VAL A 56 -12.80 10.65 0.17
C VAL A 56 -13.73 10.18 1.29
N GLN A 57 -14.64 11.02 1.76
CA GLN A 57 -15.57 10.65 2.83
C GLN A 57 -16.59 9.59 2.38
N SER A 58 -17.11 9.71 1.16
CA SER A 58 -17.95 8.68 0.52
C SER A 58 -17.17 7.38 0.33
N TYR A 59 -15.92 7.45 -0.14
CA TYR A 59 -15.04 6.29 -0.23
C TYR A 59 -14.83 5.60 1.13
N MET A 60 -14.67 6.39 2.21
CA MET A 60 -14.46 5.89 3.56
C MET A 60 -15.71 5.22 4.18
N ARG A 61 -16.91 5.63 3.78
CA ARG A 61 -18.17 5.03 4.28
C ARG A 61 -18.55 3.74 3.57
N ASP A 62 -17.97 3.47 2.41
CA ASP A 62 -18.34 2.31 1.61
C ASP A 62 -17.82 0.99 2.21
N PRO A 63 -18.70 0.01 2.52
CA PRO A 63 -18.29 -1.29 3.04
C PRO A 63 -17.50 -2.11 2.02
N GLU A 64 -17.73 -1.92 0.72
CA GLU A 64 -17.03 -2.66 -0.34
C GLU A 64 -15.55 -2.27 -0.41
N THR A 65 -15.23 -1.01 -0.09
CA THR A 65 -13.85 -0.50 -0.06
C THR A 65 -13.12 -0.85 1.25
N ARG A 66 -13.82 -1.41 2.24
CA ARG A 66 -13.25 -1.79 3.55
C ARG A 66 -12.21 -2.89 3.41
N PHE A 67 -12.47 -3.91 2.58
CA PHE A 67 -11.51 -4.99 2.30
C PHE A 67 -10.23 -4.44 1.65
N ARG A 68 -10.34 -3.56 0.65
CA ARG A 68 -9.19 -2.93 0.00
C ARG A 68 -8.34 -2.12 0.99
N ARG A 69 -8.98 -1.43 1.93
CA ARG A 69 -8.30 -0.69 2.99
C ARG A 69 -7.56 -1.61 3.97
N TRP A 70 -8.17 -2.73 4.36
CA TRP A 70 -7.51 -3.75 5.19
C TRP A 70 -6.30 -4.37 4.49
N VAL A 71 -6.44 -4.71 3.20
CA VAL A 71 -5.32 -5.22 2.39
C VAL A 71 -4.20 -4.19 2.31
N TRP A 72 -4.51 -2.93 2.03
CA TRP A 72 -3.52 -1.85 1.99
C TRP A 72 -2.81 -1.65 3.34
N LEU A 73 -3.56 -1.66 4.45
CA LEU A 73 -2.99 -1.59 5.80
C LEU A 73 -2.08 -2.79 6.09
N GLY A 74 -2.53 -4.00 5.80
CA GLY A 74 -1.74 -5.22 5.98
C GLY A 74 -0.44 -5.19 5.19
N LEU A 75 -0.49 -4.76 3.93
CA LEU A 75 0.71 -4.59 3.10
C LEU A 75 1.65 -3.51 3.64
N THR A 76 1.11 -2.41 4.16
CA THR A 76 1.89 -1.33 4.78
C THR A 76 2.62 -1.83 6.02
N PHE A 77 1.93 -2.55 6.92
CA PHE A 77 2.55 -3.16 8.10
C PHE A 77 3.57 -4.24 7.71
N GLY A 78 3.29 -5.04 6.68
CA GLY A 78 4.25 -6.01 6.14
C GLY A 78 5.54 -5.35 5.66
N LEU A 79 5.44 -4.27 4.89
CA LEU A 79 6.60 -3.49 4.43
C LEU A 79 7.38 -2.87 5.59
N LEU A 80 6.69 -2.30 6.58
CA LEU A 80 7.33 -1.76 7.78
C LEU A 80 8.07 -2.85 8.58
N GLY A 81 7.47 -4.03 8.73
CA GLY A 81 8.09 -5.17 9.39
C GLY A 81 9.35 -5.65 8.66
N ILE A 82 9.29 -5.75 7.33
CA ILE A 82 10.45 -6.12 6.50
C ILE A 82 11.56 -5.05 6.61
N ALA A 83 11.21 -3.77 6.52
CA ALA A 83 12.17 -2.67 6.63
C ALA A 83 12.83 -2.62 8.01
N PHE A 84 12.04 -2.79 9.08
CA PHE A 84 12.55 -2.86 10.45
C PHE A 84 13.46 -4.08 10.64
N GLY A 85 13.04 -5.26 10.21
CA GLY A 85 13.84 -6.49 10.30
C GLY A 85 15.15 -6.39 9.53
N PHE A 86 15.14 -5.79 8.34
CA PHE A 86 16.34 -5.55 7.55
C PHE A 86 17.29 -4.55 8.24
N GLY A 87 16.76 -3.47 8.83
CA GLY A 87 17.55 -2.52 9.61
C GLY A 87 18.21 -3.15 10.85
N VAL A 88 17.50 -4.04 11.55
CA VAL A 88 18.05 -4.79 12.69
C VAL A 88 19.17 -5.74 12.22
N LEU A 89 18.94 -6.48 11.13
CA LEU A 89 19.91 -7.43 10.57
C LEU A 89 21.21 -6.73 10.17
N ILE A 90 21.13 -5.58 9.49
CA ILE A 90 22.31 -4.78 9.11
C ILE A 90 23.07 -4.30 10.34
N ARG A 91 22.36 -3.87 11.39
CA ARG A 91 22.99 -3.36 12.61
C ARG A 91 23.71 -4.46 13.41
N SER A 92 23.30 -5.71 13.25
CA SER A 92 23.84 -6.86 13.99
C SER A 92 25.05 -7.55 13.32
N VAL A 93 25.39 -7.16 12.10
CA VAL A 93 26.56 -7.64 11.32
C VAL A 93 27.67 -6.62 11.42
#